data_AF-A0A383AMD6-F1
#
_entry.id   AF-A0A383AMD6-F1
#
_cell.length_a   1.000
_cell.length_b   1.000
_cell.length_c   1.000
_cell.angle_alpha   90.00
_cell.angle_beta   90.00
_cell.angle_gamma   90.00
#
_symmetry.space_group_name_H-M   'P 1'
#
loop_
_entity.id
_entity.type
_entity.pdbx_description
1 polymer ?
#
loop_
_entity_poly.entity_id
_entity_poly.type
_entity_poly.pdbx_seq_one_letter_code
_entity_poly.pdbx_strand_id
1 'polypeptide(L)'
;AMKLYDLVEQTSSKPIRFTFGRFNPPHIGHKKLLDAVAKGGGIYKIFPTRTQDKKRNPLDPDTKIRLMGLLFPEHEWHIVNNPSLKTIIQIMQRLSEMTKNVTMVVGDDRVASFNRLLNSYNGKEYTFDTINVESAGVRDPDAVGVEGASATKVRDAVIANDYKTFEKYMPPNHDATYRTWINVRGAMGLGKIGGKLGEQSEQSKPTVYIDMDGVLSDFFTEYAKLAGIKDGDYRKIPSAKIDPTLNKMVG
;
A
#
# COMPACT_ATOMS: atom_id res chain seq x y z
N ALA A 1 17.36 25.71 -35.49
CA ALA A 1 16.69 25.90 -34.19
C ALA A 1 16.14 24.54 -33.76
N MET A 2 16.59 24.03 -32.62
CA MET A 2 16.18 22.73 -32.08
C MET A 2 14.73 22.82 -31.56
N LYS A 3 13.89 21.81 -31.82
CA LYS A 3 12.45 21.87 -31.49
C LYS A 3 12.23 21.57 -30.01
N LEU A 4 11.19 22.15 -29.43
CA LEU A 4 10.85 22.01 -27.99
C LEU A 4 10.67 20.56 -27.54
N TYR A 5 10.26 19.66 -28.44
CA TYR A 5 10.16 18.21 -28.18
C TYR A 5 11.53 17.54 -28.00
N ASP A 6 12.56 17.97 -28.75
CA ASP A 6 13.91 17.43 -28.63
C ASP A 6 14.57 17.81 -27.29
N LEU A 7 14.09 18.88 -26.64
CA LEU A 7 14.50 19.30 -25.28
C LEU A 7 13.82 18.48 -24.16
N VAL A 8 12.66 17.88 -24.43
CA VAL A 8 11.95 17.01 -23.49
C VAL A 8 12.47 15.57 -23.59
N GLU A 9 13.00 15.16 -24.74
CA GLU A 9 13.64 13.85 -24.96
C GLU A 9 15.13 13.80 -24.61
N GLN A 10 15.76 14.91 -24.23
CA GLN A 10 16.99 14.85 -23.45
C GLN A 10 16.67 14.31 -22.06
N THR A 11 16.66 12.97 -21.99
CA THR A 11 16.85 12.11 -20.82
C THR A 11 17.17 12.96 -19.59
N SER A 12 16.18 13.12 -18.71
CA SER A 12 16.36 13.85 -17.45
C SER A 12 17.66 13.37 -16.81
N SER A 13 18.68 14.24 -16.78
CA SER A 13 19.96 13.96 -16.13
C SER A 13 19.78 13.69 -14.64
N LYS A 14 18.62 14.04 -14.08
CA LYS A 14 18.25 13.76 -12.69
C LYS A 14 18.17 12.25 -12.47
N PRO A 15 18.97 11.70 -11.54
CA PRO A 15 18.91 10.30 -11.19
C PRO A 15 17.53 9.91 -10.66
N ILE A 16 17.08 8.69 -10.98
CA ILE A 16 15.84 8.13 -10.41
C ILE A 16 16.19 7.18 -9.27
N ARG A 17 15.61 7.43 -8.11
CA ARG A 17 15.67 6.52 -6.96
C ARG A 17 14.49 5.57 -6.98
N PHE A 18 14.67 4.30 -6.67
CA PHE A 18 13.53 3.39 -6.66
C PHE A 18 13.68 2.23 -5.69
N THR A 19 12.55 1.57 -5.39
CA THR A 19 12.54 0.29 -4.70
C THR A 19 11.57 -0.68 -5.34
N PHE A 20 11.82 -1.98 -5.13
CA PHE A 20 11.01 -3.07 -5.64
C PHE A 20 10.73 -4.08 -4.52
N GLY A 21 9.46 -4.37 -4.26
CA GLY A 21 9.08 -5.12 -3.05
C GLY A 21 7.72 -5.79 -3.11
N ARG A 22 7.54 -6.80 -2.25
CA ARG A 22 6.27 -7.56 -2.18
C ARG A 22 5.15 -6.78 -1.53
N PHE A 23 5.46 -6.05 -0.45
CA PHE A 23 4.53 -5.24 0.35
C PHE A 23 3.23 -6.00 0.70
N ASN A 24 3.34 -7.24 1.19
CA ASN A 24 2.18 -8.13 1.35
C ASN A 24 2.10 -8.78 2.75
N PRO A 25 1.44 -8.15 3.73
CA PRO A 25 0.82 -6.82 3.66
C PRO A 25 1.82 -5.66 3.82
N PRO A 26 1.46 -4.43 3.38
CA PRO A 26 2.19 -3.22 3.74
C PRO A 26 2.16 -2.99 5.27
N HIS A 27 3.25 -2.42 5.82
CA HIS A 27 3.45 -2.25 7.28
C HIS A 27 4.56 -1.21 7.56
N ILE A 28 4.75 -0.77 8.80
CA ILE A 28 5.72 0.29 9.19
C ILE A 28 7.16 0.02 8.74
N GLY A 29 7.63 -1.23 8.77
CA GLY A 29 8.94 -1.58 8.23
C GLY A 29 9.10 -1.26 6.73
N HIS A 30 8.02 -1.32 5.95
CA HIS A 30 8.03 -0.86 4.56
C HIS A 30 8.08 0.66 4.48
N LYS A 31 7.36 1.39 5.34
CA LYS A 31 7.41 2.86 5.40
C LYS A 31 8.85 3.37 5.49
N LYS A 32 9.66 2.81 6.39
CA LYS A 32 11.09 3.17 6.50
C LYS A 32 11.86 3.03 5.19
N LEU A 33 11.60 1.95 4.44
CA LEU A 33 12.20 1.75 3.12
C LEU A 33 11.74 2.82 2.14
N LEU A 34 10.44 3.14 2.11
CA LEU A 34 9.89 4.18 1.24
C LEU A 34 10.43 5.57 1.59
N ASP A 35 10.51 5.90 2.88
CA ASP A 35 11.10 7.13 3.40
C ASP A 35 12.59 7.25 2.98
N ALA A 36 13.35 6.16 3.08
CA ALA A 36 14.76 6.13 2.65
C ALA A 36 14.94 6.32 1.14
N VAL A 37 14.00 5.81 0.33
CA VAL A 37 13.97 6.06 -1.10
C VAL A 37 13.78 7.57 -1.36
N ALA A 38 12.82 8.20 -0.66
CA ALA A 38 12.47 9.60 -0.84
C ALA A 38 13.58 10.58 -0.38
N LYS A 39 14.36 10.23 0.65
CA LYS A 39 15.40 11.10 1.24
C LYS A 39 16.50 11.56 0.28
N GLY A 40 16.78 10.82 -0.80
CA GLY A 40 17.92 11.13 -1.67
C GLY A 40 17.70 12.29 -2.65
N GLY A 41 16.65 13.11 -2.49
CA GLY A 41 16.49 14.38 -3.20
C GLY A 41 16.39 14.21 -4.72
N GLY A 42 15.26 13.72 -5.22
CA GLY A 42 15.06 13.54 -6.66
C GLY A 42 13.73 12.88 -7.00
N ILE A 43 13.56 12.52 -8.27
CA ILE A 43 12.42 11.71 -8.71
C ILE A 43 12.59 10.33 -8.11
N TYR A 44 11.55 9.82 -7.43
CA TYR A 44 11.55 8.45 -6.97
C TYR A 44 10.32 7.66 -7.38
N LYS A 45 10.48 6.33 -7.43
CA LYS A 45 9.44 5.39 -7.82
C LYS A 45 9.42 4.17 -6.92
N ILE A 46 8.23 3.71 -6.56
CA ILE A 46 8.00 2.53 -5.74
C ILE A 46 7.32 1.51 -6.64
N PHE A 47 7.91 0.33 -6.77
CA PHE A 47 7.39 -0.74 -7.62
C PHE A 47 6.94 -1.91 -6.74
N PRO A 48 5.63 -2.03 -6.44
CA PRO A 48 5.10 -3.24 -5.84
C PRO A 48 5.13 -4.40 -6.83
N THR A 49 5.52 -5.58 -6.37
CA THR A 49 5.49 -6.79 -7.18
C THR A 49 4.05 -7.12 -7.59
N ARG A 50 3.87 -7.92 -8.65
CA ARG A 50 2.53 -8.39 -9.06
C ARG A 50 2.21 -9.83 -8.68
N THR A 51 3.08 -10.49 -7.91
CA THR A 51 2.88 -11.88 -7.45
C THR A 51 1.76 -11.94 -6.41
N GLN A 52 0.90 -12.96 -6.52
CA GLN A 52 -0.19 -13.23 -5.59
C GLN A 52 -0.25 -14.72 -5.25
N ASP A 53 -0.35 -15.04 -3.96
CA ASP A 53 -0.64 -16.38 -3.44
C ASP A 53 -1.19 -16.27 -2.01
N LYS A 54 -2.06 -17.19 -1.59
CA LYS A 54 -2.78 -17.08 -0.31
C LYS A 54 -1.87 -17.03 0.94
N LYS A 55 -0.63 -17.50 0.88
CA LYS A 55 0.22 -17.66 2.06
C LYS A 55 1.23 -16.52 2.22
N ARG A 56 1.97 -16.21 1.16
CA ARG A 56 3.08 -15.25 1.18
C ARG A 56 2.70 -13.91 0.58
N ASN A 57 1.78 -13.90 -0.39
CA ASN A 57 1.34 -12.68 -1.08
C ASN A 57 -0.19 -12.64 -1.20
N PRO A 58 -0.94 -12.69 -0.08
CA PRO A 58 -2.40 -12.85 -0.13
C PRO A 58 -3.09 -11.74 -0.92
N LEU A 59 -2.68 -10.48 -0.74
CA LEU A 59 -3.28 -9.35 -1.43
C LEU A 59 -2.94 -9.37 -2.93
N ASP A 60 -3.95 -9.17 -3.77
CA ASP A 60 -3.75 -8.91 -5.20
C ASP A 60 -3.03 -7.55 -5.42
N PRO A 61 -2.46 -7.31 -6.62
CA PRO A 61 -1.69 -6.11 -6.88
C PRO A 61 -2.43 -4.80 -6.63
N ASP A 62 -3.70 -4.71 -7.00
CA ASP A 62 -4.44 -3.44 -6.96
C ASP A 62 -4.90 -3.13 -5.54
N THR A 63 -5.42 -4.14 -4.81
CA THR A 63 -5.73 -4.00 -3.38
C THR A 63 -4.49 -3.61 -2.58
N LYS A 64 -3.35 -4.24 -2.86
CA LYS A 64 -2.08 -3.92 -2.21
C LYS A 64 -1.65 -2.47 -2.45
N ILE A 65 -1.70 -2.02 -3.71
CA ILE A 65 -1.31 -0.64 -4.07
C ILE A 65 -2.23 0.37 -3.38
N ARG A 66 -3.54 0.12 -3.39
CA ARG A 66 -4.51 0.96 -2.66
C ARG A 66 -4.20 1.03 -1.17
N LEU A 67 -3.95 -0.11 -0.52
CA LEU A 67 -3.61 -0.14 0.91
C LEU A 67 -2.28 0.57 1.21
N MET A 68 -1.28 0.45 0.31
CA MET A 68 -0.05 1.23 0.44
C MET A 68 -0.30 2.74 0.38
N GLY A 69 -1.16 3.21 -0.53
CA GLY A 69 -1.53 4.64 -0.60
C GLY A 69 -2.27 5.12 0.66
N LEU A 70 -3.18 4.30 1.20
CA LEU A 70 -3.89 4.64 2.45
C LEU A 70 -2.97 4.68 3.68
N LEU A 71 -2.02 3.75 3.76
CA LEU A 71 -1.09 3.66 4.90
C LEU A 71 0.06 4.66 4.80
N PHE A 72 0.51 5.00 3.58
CA PHE A 72 1.65 5.86 3.31
C PHE A 72 1.29 6.95 2.28
N PRO A 73 0.35 7.84 2.60
CA PRO A 73 -0.17 8.85 1.66
C PRO A 73 0.92 9.78 1.10
N GLU A 74 1.99 10.03 1.85
CA GLU A 74 3.15 10.81 1.40
C GLU A 74 3.88 10.20 0.20
N HIS A 75 3.68 8.90 -0.05
CA HIS A 75 4.31 8.15 -1.12
C HIS A 75 3.33 7.77 -2.24
N GLU A 76 2.03 8.01 -2.09
CA GLU A 76 0.98 7.51 -2.98
C GLU A 76 1.27 7.78 -4.47
N TRP A 77 1.60 9.03 -4.80
CA TRP A 77 1.90 9.49 -6.17
C TRP A 77 3.17 8.87 -6.79
N HIS A 78 3.96 8.16 -5.99
CA HIS A 78 5.21 7.55 -6.40
C HIS A 78 5.08 6.02 -6.52
N ILE A 79 3.94 5.45 -6.11
CA ILE A 79 3.65 4.03 -6.25
C ILE A 79 3.18 3.74 -7.67
N VAL A 80 3.95 2.91 -8.38
CA VAL A 80 3.67 2.57 -9.77
C VAL A 80 2.70 1.40 -9.84
N ASN A 81 1.51 1.64 -10.40
CA ASN A 81 0.61 0.57 -10.84
C ASN A 81 0.73 0.37 -12.35
N ASN A 82 1.60 -0.55 -12.78
CA ASN A 82 1.72 -0.93 -14.18
C ASN A 82 1.73 -2.46 -14.34
N PRO A 83 0.78 -3.07 -15.06
CA PRO A 83 0.70 -4.52 -15.23
C PRO A 83 1.83 -5.13 -16.06
N SER A 84 2.54 -4.34 -16.87
CA SER A 84 3.67 -4.83 -17.68
C SER A 84 4.98 -4.93 -16.90
N LEU A 85 5.12 -4.21 -15.78
CA LEU A 85 6.35 -4.15 -14.98
C LEU A 85 6.34 -5.22 -13.89
N LYS A 86 6.55 -6.49 -14.27
CA LYS A 86 6.48 -7.65 -13.36
C LYS A 86 7.81 -8.01 -12.74
N THR A 87 8.90 -7.83 -13.49
CA THR A 87 10.26 -8.19 -13.08
C THR A 87 11.14 -6.97 -12.87
N ILE A 88 12.22 -7.14 -12.11
CA ILE A 88 13.20 -6.07 -11.93
C ILE A 88 13.86 -5.68 -13.26
N ILE A 89 14.08 -6.62 -14.19
CA ILE A 89 14.65 -6.32 -15.50
C ILE A 89 13.72 -5.45 -16.33
N GLN A 90 12.41 -5.74 -16.35
CA GLN A 90 11.42 -4.89 -17.02
C GLN A 90 11.33 -3.49 -16.41
N ILE A 91 11.47 -3.39 -15.08
CA ILE A 91 11.54 -2.10 -14.40
C ILE A 91 12.78 -1.32 -14.84
N MET A 92 13.95 -1.96 -14.89
CA MET A 92 15.20 -1.33 -15.33
C MET A 92 15.16 -0.93 -16.80
N GLN A 93 14.59 -1.74 -17.69
CA GLN A 93 14.33 -1.39 -19.09
C GLN A 93 13.51 -0.10 -19.17
N ARG A 94 12.37 -0.05 -18.46
CA ARG A 94 11.52 1.14 -18.41
C ARG A 94 12.26 2.36 -17.84
N LEU A 95 13.06 2.20 -16.80
CA LEU A 95 13.82 3.30 -16.21
C LEU A 95 14.93 3.81 -17.15
N SER A 96 15.52 2.93 -17.97
CA SER A 96 16.59 3.30 -18.91
C SER A 96 16.10 4.19 -20.07
N GLU A 97 14.80 4.16 -20.36
CA GLU A 97 14.13 5.09 -21.26
C GLU A 97 14.00 6.50 -20.66
N MET A 98 14.10 6.64 -19.34
CA MET A 98 13.81 7.87 -18.61
C MET A 98 15.05 8.58 -18.06
N THR A 99 16.09 7.83 -17.69
CA THR A 99 17.32 8.35 -17.09
C THR A 99 18.52 7.45 -17.39
N LYS A 100 19.72 8.02 -17.30
CA LYS A 100 20.99 7.27 -17.35
C LYS A 100 21.54 6.91 -15.98
N ASN A 101 20.96 7.42 -14.91
CA ASN A 101 21.46 7.22 -13.54
C ASN A 101 20.34 6.72 -12.65
N VAL A 102 20.54 5.55 -12.03
CA VAL A 102 19.55 4.98 -11.10
C VAL A 102 20.17 4.61 -9.77
N THR A 103 19.36 4.71 -8.72
CA THR A 103 19.73 4.22 -7.39
C THR A 103 18.61 3.37 -6.83
N MET A 104 18.87 2.08 -6.67
CA MET A 104 17.95 1.16 -6.02
C MET A 104 18.18 1.20 -4.52
N VAL A 105 17.12 1.42 -3.73
CA VAL A 105 17.18 1.32 -2.27
C VAL A 105 16.51 0.03 -1.81
N VAL A 106 17.21 -0.76 -1.02
CA VAL A 106 16.78 -2.09 -0.53
C VAL A 106 17.14 -2.30 0.94
N GLY A 107 16.66 -3.39 1.52
CA GLY A 107 17.17 -3.86 2.80
C GLY A 107 18.63 -4.29 2.69
N ASP A 108 19.37 -4.14 3.78
CA ASP A 108 20.81 -4.36 3.87
C ASP A 108 21.26 -5.74 3.35
N ASP A 109 20.49 -6.77 3.72
CA ASP A 109 20.70 -8.17 3.33
C ASP A 109 20.67 -8.40 1.81
N ARG A 110 20.05 -7.50 1.05
CA ARG A 110 19.85 -7.65 -0.40
C ARG A 110 20.76 -6.76 -1.24
N VAL A 111 21.51 -5.83 -0.65
CA VAL A 111 22.36 -4.87 -1.38
C VAL A 111 23.34 -5.59 -2.32
N ALA A 112 24.13 -6.51 -1.79
CA ALA A 112 25.14 -7.22 -2.58
C ALA A 112 24.52 -8.06 -3.71
N SER A 113 23.37 -8.69 -3.47
CA SER A 113 22.68 -9.50 -4.48
C SER A 113 22.13 -8.66 -5.62
N PHE A 114 21.48 -7.54 -5.32
CA PHE A 114 20.93 -6.66 -6.36
C PHE A 114 22.03 -5.92 -7.10
N ASN A 115 23.10 -5.49 -6.41
CA ASN A 115 24.20 -4.83 -7.09
C ASN A 115 24.83 -5.72 -8.17
N ARG A 116 25.08 -7.01 -7.86
CA ARG A 116 25.56 -7.98 -8.84
C ARG A 116 24.55 -8.21 -9.96
N LEU A 117 23.29 -8.47 -9.61
CA LEU A 117 22.24 -8.75 -10.58
C LEU A 117 22.10 -7.60 -11.58
N LEU A 118 21.89 -6.37 -11.09
CA LEU A 118 21.59 -5.23 -11.93
C LEU A 118 22.75 -4.85 -12.85
N ASN A 119 23.98 -4.90 -12.34
CA ASN A 119 25.16 -4.59 -13.16
C ASN A 119 25.46 -5.70 -14.18
N SER A 120 25.15 -6.97 -13.88
CA SER A 120 25.41 -8.08 -14.83
C SER A 120 24.59 -8.03 -16.13
N TYR A 121 23.45 -7.32 -16.09
CA TYR A 121 22.55 -7.08 -17.22
C TYR A 121 22.70 -5.69 -17.85
N ASN A 122 23.48 -4.78 -17.25
CA ASN A 122 23.76 -3.46 -17.82
C ASN A 122 24.63 -3.62 -19.08
N GLY A 123 24.27 -2.94 -20.17
CA GLY A 123 24.85 -3.13 -21.51
C GLY A 123 24.31 -4.35 -22.27
N LYS A 124 23.39 -5.13 -21.69
CA LYS A 124 22.76 -6.29 -22.34
C LYS A 124 21.25 -6.11 -22.51
N GLU A 125 20.55 -5.93 -21.39
CA GLU A 125 19.08 -5.78 -21.36
C GLU A 125 18.64 -4.32 -21.26
N TYR A 126 19.52 -3.45 -20.77
CA TYR A 126 19.32 -2.01 -20.58
C TYR A 126 20.69 -1.33 -20.47
N THR A 127 20.73 0.00 -20.59
CA THR A 127 21.97 0.78 -20.50
C THR A 127 21.82 2.00 -19.60
N PHE A 128 22.59 2.01 -18.52
CA PHE A 128 22.77 3.13 -17.58
C PHE A 128 24.26 3.50 -17.49
N ASP A 129 24.52 4.78 -17.25
CA ASP A 129 25.86 5.30 -16.92
C ASP A 129 26.23 4.91 -15.49
N THR A 130 25.27 4.99 -14.56
CA THR A 130 25.45 4.61 -13.16
C THR A 130 24.27 3.82 -12.61
N ILE A 131 24.57 2.69 -11.97
CA ILE A 131 23.64 1.89 -11.17
C ILE A 131 24.18 1.79 -9.74
N ASN A 132 23.53 2.49 -8.82
CA ASN A 132 23.83 2.39 -7.39
C ASN A 132 22.80 1.49 -6.70
N VAL A 133 23.25 0.73 -5.69
CA VAL A 133 22.35 0.00 -4.79
C VAL A 133 22.70 0.39 -3.36
N GLU A 134 21.75 1.03 -2.69
CA GLU A 134 21.91 1.57 -1.33
C GLU A 134 21.07 0.77 -0.33
N SER A 135 21.60 0.65 0.88
CA SER A 135 20.82 0.14 2.02
C SER A 135 19.86 1.24 2.50
N ALA A 136 18.64 0.86 2.85
CA ALA A 136 17.72 1.73 3.57
C ALA A 136 18.20 2.04 5.02
N GLY A 137 19.35 1.48 5.42
CA GLY A 137 19.97 1.64 6.72
C GLY A 137 19.75 0.44 7.62
N VAL A 138 20.67 0.26 8.57
CA VAL A 138 20.49 -0.62 9.72
C VAL A 138 19.40 -0.01 10.59
N ARG A 139 18.54 -0.86 11.16
CA ARG A 139 17.41 -0.45 12.01
C ARG A 139 17.90 0.51 13.08
N ASP A 140 17.32 1.70 13.14
CA ASP A 140 17.46 2.62 14.27
C ASP A 140 16.97 1.91 15.54
N PRO A 141 17.84 1.63 16.53
CA PRO A 141 17.47 0.95 17.78
C PRO A 141 16.53 1.80 18.65
N ASP A 142 16.47 3.12 18.43
CA ASP A 142 15.62 4.05 19.20
C ASP A 142 14.24 4.26 18.56
N ALA A 143 14.01 3.70 17.37
CA ALA A 143 12.74 3.82 16.67
C ALA A 143 11.68 2.89 17.27
N VAL A 144 10.90 3.43 18.21
CA VAL A 144 9.74 2.80 18.85
C VAL A 144 8.85 2.08 17.84
N GLY A 145 8.60 0.78 18.07
CA GLY A 145 7.61 -0.02 17.33
C GLY A 145 8.11 -0.74 16.07
N VAL A 146 9.34 -0.50 15.61
CA VAL A 146 9.82 -1.02 14.31
C VAL A 146 10.71 -2.25 14.43
N GLU A 147 11.08 -2.61 15.66
CA GLU A 147 11.85 -3.81 15.92
C GLU A 147 11.08 -5.06 15.53
N GLY A 148 11.57 -5.74 14.49
CA GLY A 148 11.02 -7.01 14.06
C GLY A 148 9.72 -6.94 13.26
N ALA A 149 9.29 -5.77 12.78
CA ALA A 149 8.15 -5.67 11.85
C ALA A 149 8.50 -6.37 10.52
N SER A 150 7.97 -7.57 10.31
CA SER A 150 8.12 -8.34 9.07
C SER A 150 6.76 -8.74 8.54
N ALA A 151 6.60 -8.79 7.22
CA ALA A 151 5.35 -9.19 6.60
C ALA A 151 4.86 -10.57 7.07
N THR A 152 5.79 -11.47 7.43
CA THR A 152 5.45 -12.77 8.03
C THR A 152 4.78 -12.59 9.38
N LYS A 153 5.37 -11.84 10.32
CA LYS A 153 4.76 -11.59 11.64
C LYS A 153 3.41 -10.88 11.54
N VAL A 154 3.25 -9.97 10.56
CA VAL A 154 1.95 -9.32 10.32
C VAL A 154 0.91 -10.33 9.86
N ARG A 155 1.25 -11.24 8.94
CA ARG A 155 0.33 -12.33 8.52
C ARG A 155 0.04 -13.31 9.65
N ASP A 156 1.02 -13.63 10.47
CA ASP A 156 0.84 -14.52 11.62
C ASP A 156 -0.13 -13.93 12.65
N ALA A 157 -0.05 -12.62 12.91
CA ALA A 157 -1.04 -11.92 13.75
C ALA A 157 -2.45 -11.98 13.13
N VAL A 158 -2.57 -11.88 11.81
CA VAL A 158 -3.86 -12.03 11.10
C VAL A 158 -4.41 -13.45 11.23
N ILE A 159 -3.58 -14.47 11.04
CA ILE A 159 -3.93 -15.88 11.21
C ILE A 159 -4.39 -16.14 12.65
N ALA A 160 -3.67 -15.62 13.64
CA ALA A 160 -3.97 -15.76 15.05
C ALA A 160 -5.18 -14.92 15.51
N ASN A 161 -5.81 -14.13 14.63
CA ASN A 161 -6.87 -13.19 14.95
C ASN A 161 -6.46 -12.16 16.05
N ASP A 162 -5.18 -11.84 16.14
CA ASP A 162 -4.61 -10.88 17.10
C ASP A 162 -4.48 -9.48 16.48
N TYR A 163 -5.58 -8.74 16.47
CA TYR A 163 -5.63 -7.37 15.93
C TYR A 163 -4.70 -6.41 16.70
N LYS A 164 -4.56 -6.58 18.03
CA LYS A 164 -3.70 -5.71 18.85
C LYS A 164 -2.23 -5.82 18.46
N THR A 165 -1.76 -7.04 18.19
CA THR A 165 -0.39 -7.24 17.71
C THR A 165 -0.25 -6.77 16.27
N PHE A 166 -1.26 -6.95 15.42
CA PHE A 166 -1.24 -6.45 14.05
C PHE A 166 -1.15 -4.91 13.98
N GLU A 167 -1.93 -4.21 14.79
CA GLU A 167 -1.97 -2.74 14.86
C GLU A 167 -0.60 -2.15 15.20
N LYS A 168 0.19 -2.81 16.06
CA LYS A 168 1.56 -2.39 16.39
C LYS A 168 2.51 -2.36 15.18
N TYR A 169 2.19 -3.08 14.11
CA TYR A 169 2.96 -3.08 12.88
C TYR A 169 2.45 -2.08 11.83
N MET A 170 1.43 -1.30 12.15
CA MET A 170 0.80 -0.33 11.25
C MET A 170 1.10 1.12 11.66
N PRO A 171 1.10 2.06 10.70
CA PRO A 171 1.16 3.48 11.01
C PRO A 171 -0.05 3.89 11.87
N PRO A 172 0.02 5.04 12.57
CA PRO A 172 -1.06 5.55 13.41
C PRO A 172 -2.24 6.08 12.57
N ASN A 173 -2.91 5.17 11.86
CA ASN A 173 -4.09 5.42 11.04
C ASN A 173 -5.05 4.23 11.23
N HIS A 174 -6.03 4.40 12.11
CA HIS A 174 -6.94 3.32 12.49
C HIS A 174 -7.78 2.80 11.31
N ASP A 175 -8.33 3.68 10.48
CA ASP A 175 -9.15 3.27 9.32
C ASP A 175 -8.32 2.48 8.30
N ALA A 176 -7.15 2.99 7.89
CA ALA A 176 -6.28 2.26 6.96
C ALA A 176 -5.76 0.95 7.55
N THR A 177 -5.47 0.93 8.85
CA THR A 177 -5.06 -0.28 9.59
C THR A 177 -6.16 -1.34 9.55
N TYR A 178 -7.38 -0.97 9.93
CA TYR A 178 -8.52 -1.88 9.94
C TYR A 178 -8.87 -2.37 8.53
N ARG A 179 -8.85 -1.49 7.52
CA ARG A 179 -9.00 -1.87 6.11
C ARG A 179 -7.93 -2.87 5.67
N THR A 180 -6.69 -2.69 6.10
CA THR A 180 -5.61 -3.63 5.79
C THR A 180 -5.89 -4.98 6.45
N TRP A 181 -6.31 -4.99 7.71
CA TRP A 181 -6.65 -6.21 8.45
C TRP A 181 -7.72 -7.05 7.74
N ILE A 182 -8.87 -6.44 7.41
CA ILE A 182 -9.99 -7.16 6.77
C ILE A 182 -9.62 -7.69 5.38
N ASN A 183 -8.83 -6.94 4.61
CA ASN A 183 -8.42 -7.36 3.26
C ASN A 183 -7.45 -8.53 3.33
N VAL A 184 -6.50 -8.53 4.26
CA VAL A 184 -5.57 -9.65 4.45
C VAL A 184 -6.33 -10.89 4.92
N ARG A 185 -7.25 -10.76 5.89
CA ARG A 185 -8.10 -11.87 6.33
C ARG A 185 -8.89 -12.48 5.19
N GLY A 186 -9.58 -11.64 4.42
CA GLY A 186 -10.38 -12.07 3.27
C GLY A 186 -9.52 -12.79 2.22
N ALA A 187 -8.38 -12.21 1.87
CA ALA A 187 -7.46 -12.78 0.90
C ALA A 187 -6.81 -14.11 1.36
N MET A 188 -6.66 -14.30 2.67
CA MET A 188 -6.18 -15.55 3.27
C MET A 188 -7.30 -16.58 3.52
N GLY A 189 -8.56 -16.23 3.24
CA GLY A 189 -9.71 -17.12 3.44
C GLY A 189 -10.13 -17.30 4.89
N LEU A 190 -9.78 -16.38 5.79
CA LEU A 190 -10.02 -16.48 7.24
C LEU A 190 -11.41 -15.95 7.66
N GLY A 191 -12.30 -15.66 6.71
CA GLY A 191 -13.64 -15.14 6.96
C GLY A 191 -13.67 -13.69 7.45
N LYS A 192 -14.87 -13.07 7.42
CA LYS A 192 -15.14 -11.76 8.01
C LYS A 192 -15.16 -11.88 9.53
N ILE A 193 -14.69 -10.84 10.23
CA ILE A 193 -14.86 -10.75 11.69
C ILE A 193 -16.37 -10.69 11.95
N GLY A 194 -16.92 -11.67 12.69
CA GLY A 194 -18.34 -11.70 13.06
C GLY A 194 -19.26 -12.65 12.28
N GLY A 195 -18.76 -13.73 11.66
CA GLY A 195 -19.62 -14.79 11.09
C GLY A 195 -19.04 -16.19 11.31
N LYS A 196 -19.79 -17.05 12.02
CA LYS A 196 -19.40 -18.40 12.50
C LYS A 196 -18.96 -19.39 11.41
N LEU A 197 -18.04 -20.29 11.78
CA LEU A 197 -18.26 -21.74 11.75
C LEU A 197 -17.21 -22.46 12.64
N GLY A 198 -17.68 -23.06 13.75
CA GLY A 198 -16.95 -24.07 14.54
C GLY A 198 -16.15 -23.59 15.74
N GLU A 199 -16.69 -23.86 16.93
CA GLU A 199 -16.07 -23.94 18.27
C GLU A 199 -15.62 -22.66 19.00
N GLN A 200 -16.13 -22.58 20.25
CA GLN A 200 -15.89 -21.54 21.24
C GLN A 200 -14.59 -21.79 22.00
N SER A 201 -13.89 -20.72 22.36
CA SER A 201 -13.35 -20.57 23.72
C SER A 201 -13.34 -19.10 24.13
N GLU A 202 -13.32 -18.91 25.45
CA GLU A 202 -14.00 -17.88 26.21
C GLU A 202 -13.37 -16.47 26.22
N GLN A 203 -14.29 -15.48 26.21
CA GLN A 203 -14.32 -14.31 27.10
C GLN A 203 -13.16 -13.30 27.08
N SER A 204 -13.32 -12.25 26.27
CA SER A 204 -12.98 -10.89 26.71
C SER A 204 -14.02 -9.89 26.19
N LYS A 205 -14.42 -8.96 27.06
CA LYS A 205 -15.57 -8.05 26.89
C LYS A 205 -15.54 -7.33 25.52
N PRO A 206 -16.69 -7.18 24.83
CA PRO A 206 -16.71 -6.59 23.51
C PRO A 206 -16.42 -5.10 23.60
N THR A 207 -15.32 -4.64 22.99
CA THR A 207 -15.26 -3.27 22.52
C THR A 207 -15.99 -3.27 21.18
N VAL A 208 -17.24 -2.80 21.18
CA VAL A 208 -18.04 -2.64 19.97
C VAL A 208 -17.42 -1.48 19.19
N TYR A 209 -16.63 -1.79 18.16
CA TYR A 209 -16.32 -0.81 17.14
C TYR A 209 -17.53 -0.77 16.21
N ILE A 210 -18.24 0.36 16.25
CA ILE A 210 -19.32 0.64 15.31
C ILE A 210 -18.64 0.83 13.95
N ASP A 211 -18.91 -0.09 13.04
CA ASP A 211 -18.51 -0.03 11.64
C ASP A 211 -19.15 1.21 11.02
N MET A 212 -18.44 2.35 11.00
CA MET A 212 -19.05 3.61 10.55
C MET A 212 -19.38 3.55 9.06
N ASP A 213 -18.67 2.78 8.23
CA ASP A 213 -18.99 2.60 6.81
C ASP A 213 -20.17 1.64 6.57
N GLY A 214 -20.31 0.58 7.38
CA GLY A 214 -21.52 -0.28 7.36
C GLY A 214 -22.76 0.43 7.89
N VAL A 215 -22.63 1.13 9.02
CA VAL A 215 -23.73 1.92 9.61
C VAL A 215 -24.13 3.08 8.72
N LEU A 216 -23.18 3.76 8.04
CA LEU A 216 -23.51 4.78 7.06
C LEU A 216 -24.15 4.18 5.80
N SER A 217 -23.68 3.04 5.31
CA SER A 217 -24.31 2.40 4.14
C SER A 217 -25.74 1.96 4.43
N ASP A 218 -25.98 1.39 5.61
CA ASP A 218 -27.31 0.95 6.03
C ASP A 218 -28.20 2.17 6.28
N PHE A 219 -27.68 3.23 6.91
CA PHE A 219 -28.38 4.50 7.11
C PHE A 219 -28.78 5.17 5.79
N PHE A 220 -27.85 5.32 4.83
CA PHE A 220 -28.17 5.95 3.54
C PHE A 220 -29.07 5.08 2.67
N THR A 221 -28.97 3.76 2.79
CA THR A 221 -29.87 2.82 2.11
C THR A 221 -31.29 2.89 2.69
N GLU A 222 -31.43 2.94 4.02
CA GLU A 222 -32.73 3.13 4.67
C GLU A 222 -33.30 4.53 4.41
N TYR A 223 -32.48 5.58 4.46
CA TYR A 223 -32.87 6.94 4.14
C TYR A 223 -33.34 7.07 2.69
N ALA A 224 -32.65 6.43 1.74
CA ALA A 224 -33.07 6.36 0.35
C ALA A 224 -34.44 5.67 0.20
N LYS A 225 -34.66 4.55 0.90
CA LYS A 225 -35.96 3.87 0.91
C LYS A 225 -37.06 4.73 1.54
N LEU A 226 -36.76 5.46 2.62
CA LEU A 226 -37.70 6.37 3.27
C LEU A 226 -38.06 7.57 2.36
N ALA A 227 -37.10 8.05 1.58
CA ALA A 227 -37.28 9.06 0.54
C ALA A 227 -37.96 8.50 -0.74
N GLY A 228 -38.45 7.26 -0.73
CA GLY A 228 -39.20 6.65 -1.83
C GLY A 228 -38.37 5.99 -2.93
N ILE A 229 -37.05 5.88 -2.75
CA ILE A 229 -36.11 5.27 -3.70
C ILE A 229 -36.01 3.76 -3.45
N LYS A 230 -36.69 2.96 -4.27
CA LYS A 230 -36.91 1.51 -4.06
C LYS A 230 -35.65 0.65 -4.13
N ASP A 231 -34.62 1.11 -4.84
CA ASP A 231 -33.35 0.40 -5.01
C ASP A 231 -32.30 0.78 -3.96
N GLY A 232 -32.62 1.70 -3.04
CA GLY A 232 -31.75 2.09 -1.93
C GLY A 232 -30.54 2.95 -2.33
N ASP A 233 -30.47 3.41 -3.59
CA ASP A 233 -29.38 4.27 -4.05
C ASP A 233 -29.63 5.72 -3.64
N TYR A 234 -28.97 6.14 -2.55
CA TYR A 234 -29.09 7.50 -1.99
C TYR A 234 -28.69 8.62 -2.96
N ARG A 235 -27.95 8.31 -4.03
CA ARG A 235 -27.57 9.30 -5.05
C ARG A 235 -28.71 9.70 -5.96
N LYS A 236 -29.83 8.96 -5.93
CA LYS A 236 -31.04 9.23 -6.70
C LYS A 236 -32.06 10.08 -5.96
N ILE A 237 -31.75 10.47 -4.71
CA ILE A 237 -32.58 11.39 -3.93
C ILE A 237 -32.52 12.77 -4.62
N PRO A 238 -33.67 13.33 -5.07
CA PRO A 238 -33.70 14.62 -5.75
C PRO A 238 -33.08 15.71 -4.87
N SER A 239 -32.19 16.53 -5.44
CA SER A 239 -31.58 17.67 -4.76
C SER A 239 -32.59 18.83 -4.64
N ALA A 240 -33.60 18.67 -3.80
CA ALA A 240 -34.59 19.71 -3.56
C ALA A 240 -34.84 19.91 -2.05
N LYS A 241 -34.35 21.07 -1.57
CA LYS A 241 -34.68 21.79 -0.32
C LYS A 241 -34.71 20.94 0.95
N ILE A 242 -33.61 21.08 1.70
CA ILE A 242 -33.40 20.63 3.08
C ILE A 242 -34.73 20.66 3.86
N ASP A 243 -35.16 19.49 4.29
CA ASP A 243 -36.37 19.26 5.07
C ASP A 243 -36.29 20.07 6.40
N PRO A 244 -37.28 20.92 6.74
CA PRO A 244 -37.29 21.67 8.00
C PRO A 244 -37.28 20.79 9.27
N THR A 245 -37.45 19.47 9.13
CA THR A 245 -37.36 18.50 10.24
C THR A 245 -35.92 18.28 10.72
N LEU A 246 -34.89 18.61 9.92
CA LEU A 246 -33.47 18.54 10.31
C LEU A 246 -33.07 19.60 11.35
N ASN A 247 -33.75 20.75 11.39
CA ASN A 247 -33.49 21.79 12.40
C ASN A 247 -33.97 21.42 13.81
N LYS A 248 -34.76 20.36 13.97
CA LYS A 248 -35.23 19.87 15.29
C LYS A 248 -34.35 18.76 15.88
N MET A 249 -33.33 18.30 15.16
CA MET A 249 -32.40 17.26 15.62
C MET A 249 -31.01 17.78 15.99
N VAL A 250 -30.81 19.11 16.00
CA VAL A 250 -29.64 19.74 16.60
C VAL A 250 -30.00 20.06 18.06
N GLY A 251 -29.67 19.13 18.95
CA GLY A 251 -29.52 19.35 20.39
C GLY A 251 -28.06 19.25 20.75
#